data_AF-A0A9P9L6G2-F1
#
_entry.id   AF-A0A9P9L6G2-F1
#
_cell.length_a   1.000
_cell.length_b   1.000
_cell.length_c   1.000
_cell.angle_alpha   90.00
_cell.angle_beta   90.00
_cell.angle_gamma   90.00
#
_symmetry.space_group_name_H-M   'P 1'
#
loop_
_entity.id
_entity.type
_entity.pdbx_description
1 polymer ?
#
loop_
_entity_poly.entity_id
_entity_poly.type
_entity_poly.pdbx_seq_one_letter_code
_entity_poly.pdbx_strand_id
1 'polypeptide(L)'
;MASQATINQAHVPLLDSFLFVLDSHIEDLLVRLNKLYQIIENLPANQTEQHTRLDLLVKQCSLEADWALRIFRSYTIMKEAASPIYAPVPRARH
;
A
#
# COMPACT_ATOMS: atom_id res chain seq x y z
N MET A 1 -20.11 5.44 22.90
CA MET A 1 -20.08 4.06 22.35
C MET A 1 -19.72 4.17 20.89
N ALA A 2 -18.54 3.69 20.48
CA ALA A 2 -18.18 3.68 19.07
C ALA A 2 -19.04 2.62 18.37
N SER A 3 -19.90 3.05 17.44
CA SER A 3 -20.64 2.14 16.57
C SER A 3 -19.63 1.31 15.78
N GLN A 4 -19.65 -0.02 15.96
CA GLN A 4 -18.89 -0.93 15.11
C GLN A 4 -19.46 -0.83 13.69
N ALA A 5 -18.74 -0.15 12.80
CA ALA A 5 -19.05 -0.17 11.39
C ALA A 5 -18.90 -1.62 10.90
N THR A 6 -20.01 -2.23 10.49
CA THR A 6 -20.02 -3.59 9.97
C THR A 6 -19.78 -3.51 8.46
N ILE A 7 -18.63 -4.02 8.01
CA ILE A 7 -18.31 -4.08 6.57
C ILE A 7 -19.02 -5.31 5.98
N ASN A 8 -19.68 -5.12 4.84
CA ASN A 8 -20.41 -6.17 4.12
C ASN A 8 -20.19 -6.05 2.59
N GLN A 9 -20.77 -6.95 1.80
CA GLN A 9 -20.60 -7.00 0.34
C GLN A 9 -20.86 -5.68 -0.38
N ALA A 10 -21.76 -4.82 0.11
CA ALA A 10 -22.05 -3.53 -0.52
C ALA A 10 -20.85 -2.55 -0.49
N HIS A 11 -19.87 -2.78 0.39
CA HIS A 11 -18.67 -1.95 0.52
C HIS A 11 -17.51 -2.43 -0.37
N VAL A 12 -17.61 -3.62 -0.96
CA VAL A 12 -16.54 -4.22 -1.78
C VAL A 12 -16.13 -3.33 -2.95
N PRO A 13 -17.05 -2.73 -3.75
CA PRO A 13 -16.64 -1.87 -4.87
C PRO A 13 -15.85 -0.63 -4.42
N LEU A 14 -16.17 -0.07 -3.26
CA LEU A 14 -15.43 1.05 -2.68
C LEU A 14 -14.03 0.61 -2.23
N LEU A 15 -13.93 -0.56 -1.59
CA LEU A 15 -12.64 -1.14 -1.19
C LEU A 15 -11.77 -1.46 -2.41
N ASP A 16 -12.33 -2.00 -3.49
CA ASP A 16 -11.61 -2.25 -4.74
C ASP A 16 -11.08 -0.96 -5.35
N SER A 17 -11.91 0.08 -5.42
CA SER A 17 -11.50 1.39 -5.95
C SER A 17 -10.38 2.01 -5.10
N PHE A 18 -10.50 1.94 -3.78
CA PHE A 18 -9.47 2.44 -2.86
C PHE A 18 -8.16 1.65 -2.99
N LEU A 19 -8.23 0.31 -3.02
CA LEU A 19 -7.07 -0.55 -3.17
C LEU A 19 -6.37 -0.31 -4.51
N PHE A 20 -7.11 -0.09 -5.60
CA PHE A 20 -6.53 0.24 -6.90
C PHE A 20 -5.73 1.55 -6.89
N VAL A 21 -6.28 2.60 -6.28
CA VAL A 21 -5.58 3.89 -6.13
C VAL A 21 -4.35 3.74 -5.24
N LEU A 22 -4.47 2.97 -4.15
CA LEU A 22 -3.36 2.75 -3.22
C LEU A 22 -2.24 1.93 -3.85
N ASP A 23 -2.57 0.92 -4.67
CA ASP A 23 -1.60 0.14 -5.44
C ASP A 23 -0.83 1.01 -6.43
N SER A 24 -1.55 1.84 -7.19
CA SER A 24 -0.93 2.82 -8.11
C SER A 24 -0.01 3.80 -7.38
N HIS A 25 -0.37 4.21 -6.15
CA HIS A 25 0.46 5.07 -5.31
C HIS A 25 1.72 4.35 -4.82
N ILE A 26 1.62 3.08 -4.44
CA ILE A 26 2.76 2.25 -4.05
C ILE A 26 3.74 2.13 -5.22
N GLU A 27 3.25 1.88 -6.45
CA GLU A 27 4.10 1.83 -7.64
C GLU A 27 4.84 3.14 -7.88
N ASP A 28 4.17 4.28 -7.77
CA ASP A 28 4.80 5.59 -7.93
C ASP A 28 5.88 5.85 -6.85
N LEU A 29 5.61 5.48 -5.59
CA LEU A 29 6.60 5.56 -4.52
C LEU A 29 7.84 4.72 -4.80
N LEU A 30 7.67 3.50 -5.32
CA LEU A 30 8.80 2.63 -5.70
C LEU A 30 9.62 3.23 -6.85
N VAL A 31 8.95 3.82 -7.85
CA VAL A 31 9.63 4.53 -8.95
C VAL A 31 10.40 5.74 -8.43
N ARG A 32 9.82 6.52 -7.53
CA ARG A 32 10.47 7.69 -6.91
C ARG A 32 11.69 7.27 -6.09
N LEU A 33 11.57 6.23 -5.26
CA LEU A 33 12.68 5.69 -4.49
C LEU A 33 13.84 5.25 -5.40
N ASN A 34 13.55 4.51 -6.46
CA ASN A 34 14.56 4.10 -7.43
C ASN A 34 15.28 5.32 -8.06
N LYS A 35 14.53 6.34 -8.46
CA LYS A 35 15.13 7.60 -8.97
C LYS A 35 15.99 8.30 -7.93
N LEU A 36 15.56 8.37 -6.67
CA LEU A 36 16.34 8.99 -5.60
C LEU A 36 17.66 8.25 -5.37
N TYR A 37 17.65 6.91 -5.36
CA TYR A 37 18.87 6.11 -5.25
C TYR A 37 19.82 6.35 -6.42
N GLN A 38 19.31 6.40 -7.66
CA GLN A 38 20.14 6.74 -8.82
C GLN A 38 20.76 8.14 -8.70
N ILE A 39 20.04 9.13 -8.16
CA ILE A 39 20.59 10.46 -7.94
C ILE A 39 21.70 10.43 -6.88
N ILE A 40 21.48 9.72 -5.76
CA ILE A 40 22.47 9.58 -4.69
C ILE A 40 23.76 8.92 -5.20
N GLU A 41 23.64 7.86 -6.00
CA GLU A 41 24.79 7.14 -6.58
C GLU A 41 25.66 8.03 -7.47
N ASN A 42 25.05 9.00 -8.15
CA ASN A 42 25.73 9.94 -9.05
C ASN A 42 26.14 11.25 -8.35
N LEU A 43 25.83 11.43 -7.07
CA LEU A 43 26.08 12.66 -6.34
C LEU A 43 27.54 12.70 -5.85
N PRO A 44 28.33 13.75 -6.18
CA PRO A 44 29.71 13.87 -5.73
C PRO A 44 29.82 13.85 -4.19
N ALA A 45 30.85 13.17 -3.66
CA ALA A 45 31.02 12.99 -2.21
C ALA A 45 31.25 14.29 -1.43
N ASN A 46 31.64 15.38 -2.10
CA ASN A 46 31.84 16.69 -1.47
C ASN A 46 30.54 17.49 -1.29
N GLN A 47 29.39 16.97 -1.74
CA GLN A 47 28.08 17.61 -1.64
C GLN A 47 27.28 17.12 -0.43
N THR A 48 27.85 17.28 0.77
CA THR A 48 27.31 16.70 2.03
C THR A 48 25.88 17.14 2.35
N GLU A 49 25.52 18.39 2.04
CA GLU A 49 24.17 18.92 2.29
C GLU A 49 23.14 18.29 1.34
N GLN A 50 23.49 18.11 0.06
CA GLN A 50 22.65 17.46 -0.93
C GLN A 50 22.45 15.98 -0.59
N HIS A 51 23.51 15.27 -0.16
CA HIS A 51 23.43 13.90 0.35
C HIS A 51 22.44 13.81 1.51
N THR A 52 22.57 14.70 2.50
CA THR A 52 21.67 14.74 3.66
C THR A 52 20.21 14.97 3.27
N ARG A 53 19.95 15.88 2.31
CA ARG A 53 18.59 16.15 1.81
C ARG A 53 18.01 14.95 1.06
N LEU A 54 18.80 14.30 0.22
CA LEU A 54 18.37 13.10 -0.50
C LEU A 54 18.10 11.94 0.46
N ASP A 55 18.94 11.74 1.47
CA ASP A 55 18.72 10.74 2.51
C ASP A 55 17.40 10.97 3.27
N LEU A 56 17.07 12.23 3.57
CA LEU A 56 15.79 12.58 4.19
C LEU A 56 14.60 12.26 3.27
N LEU A 57 14.71 12.59 1.97
CA LEU A 57 13.67 12.26 0.99
C LEU A 57 13.48 10.75 0.83
N VAL A 58 14.57 9.99 0.78
CA VAL A 58 14.53 8.52 0.74
C VAL A 58 13.85 7.97 1.99
N LYS A 59 14.19 8.48 3.17
CA LYS A 59 13.54 8.07 4.42
C LYS A 59 12.04 8.35 4.41
N GLN A 60 11.64 9.55 3.97
CA GLN A 60 10.22 9.92 3.88
C GLN A 60 9.46 9.02 2.91
N CYS A 61 9.98 8.83 1.69
CA CYS A 61 9.34 7.96 0.70
C CYS A 61 9.27 6.51 1.18
N SER A 62 10.31 6.02 1.88
CA SER A 62 10.33 4.66 2.44
C SER A 62 9.29 4.47 3.54
N LEU A 63 9.12 5.46 4.42
CA LEU A 63 8.09 5.43 5.47
C LEU A 63 6.68 5.47 4.87
N GLU A 64 6.47 6.29 3.84
CA GLU A 64 5.19 6.37 3.14
C GLU A 64 4.87 5.04 2.43
N ALA A 65 5.86 4.42 1.79
CA ALA A 65 5.70 3.12 1.14
C ALA A 65 5.38 2.01 2.14
N ASP A 66 6.06 1.94 3.29
CA ASP A 66 5.75 0.98 4.35
C ASP A 66 4.33 1.18 4.90
N TRP A 67 3.93 2.43 5.13
CA TRP A 67 2.57 2.75 5.54
C TRP A 67 1.54 2.31 4.48
N ALA A 68 1.75 2.66 3.21
CA ALA A 68 0.84 2.31 2.12
C ALA A 68 0.70 0.79 1.98
N LEU A 69 1.80 0.03 2.04
CA LEU A 69 1.79 -1.43 2.00
C LEU A 69 1.02 -2.05 3.17
N ARG A 70 1.18 -1.51 4.39
CA ARG A 70 0.43 -1.98 5.56
C ARG A 70 -1.06 -1.73 5.41
N ILE A 71 -1.45 -0.54 4.96
CA ILE A 71 -2.85 -0.19 4.71
C ILE A 71 -3.43 -1.07 3.60
N PHE A 72 -2.72 -1.27 2.51
CA PHE A 72 -3.15 -2.12 1.41
C PHE A 72 -3.46 -3.55 1.90
N ARG A 73 -2.56 -4.14 2.70
CA ARG A 73 -2.77 -5.46 3.31
C ARG A 73 -3.99 -5.47 4.23
N SER A 74 -4.12 -4.50 5.13
CA SER A 74 -5.26 -4.41 6.04
C SER A 74 -6.59 -4.30 5.31
N TYR A 75 -6.68 -3.47 4.27
CA TYR A 75 -7.90 -3.27 3.50
C TYR A 75 -8.21 -4.46 2.58
N THR A 76 -7.19 -5.17 2.11
CA THR A 76 -7.37 -6.44 1.39
C THR A 76 -8.03 -7.49 2.29
N ILE A 77 -7.55 -7.64 3.54
CA ILE A 77 -8.17 -8.53 4.54
C ILE A 77 -9.61 -8.11 4.84
N MET A 78 -9.89 -6.81 4.97
CA MET A 78 -11.26 -6.32 5.15
C MET A 78 -12.17 -6.64 3.96
N LYS A 79 -11.65 -6.53 2.73
CA LYS A 79 -12.38 -6.88 1.51
C LYS A 79 -12.70 -8.37 1.47
N GLU A 80 -11.73 -9.23 1.79
CA GLU A 80 -11.90 -10.69 1.88
C GLU A 80 -12.97 -11.07 2.92
N ALA A 81 -12.95 -10.40 4.09
CA ALA A 81 -13.96 -10.61 5.13
C ALA A 81 -15.36 -10.13 4.71
N ALA A 82 -15.46 -9.07 3.90
CA ALA A 82 -16.71 -8.51 3.40
C ALA A 82 -17.36 -9.34 2.30
N SER A 83 -16.57 -10.13 1.56
CA SER A 83 -17.05 -11.05 0.52
C SER A 83 -16.43 -12.44 0.67
N PRO A 84 -16.91 -13.25 1.63
CA PRO A 84 -16.45 -14.62 1.82
C PRO A 84 -17.04 -15.53 0.73
N ILE A 85 -16.68 -15.33 -0.54
CA ILE A 85 -17.02 -16.26 -1.61
C ILE A 85 -15.75 -17.01 -2.01
N TYR A 86 -15.41 -18.00 -1.19
CA TYR A 86 -15.04 -19.35 -1.61
C TYR A 86 -15.12 -20.32 -0.41
N ALA A 87 -16.28 -20.40 0.24
CA ALA A 87 -16.60 -21.62 0.98
C ALA A 87 -17.08 -22.65 -0.07
N PRO A 88 -16.35 -23.75 -0.33
CA PRO A 88 -16.82 -24.77 -1.25
C PRO A 88 -18.16 -25.32 -0.77
N VAL A 89 -19.18 -25.19 -1.61
CA VAL A 89 -20.51 -25.77 -1.38
C VAL A 89 -20.32 -27.27 -1.09
N PRO A 90 -20.83 -27.81 0.04
CA PRO A 90 -20.79 -29.24 0.26
C PRO A 90 -21.64 -29.88 -0.84
N ARG A 91 -21.02 -30.67 -1.72
CA ARG A 91 -21.78 -31.52 -2.65
C ARG A 91 -22.71 -32.38 -1.80
N ALA A 92 -24.01 -32.14 -1.91
CA ALA A 92 -25.02 -33.03 -1.39
C ALA A 92 -24.74 -34.43 -1.99
N ARG A 93 -24.40 -35.38 -1.12
CA ARG A 93 -24.36 -36.79 -1.52
C ARG A 93 -25.81 -37.22 -1.66
N HIS A 94 -26.23 -37.46 -2.90
CA HIS A 94 -27.43 -38.22 -3.23
C HIS A 94 -27.27 -39.66 -2.75
#